data_AF-A0A933LI65-F1
#
_entry.id   AF-A0A933LI65-F1
#
_cell.length_a   1.000
_cell.length_b   1.000
_cell.length_c   1.000
_cell.angle_alpha   90.00
_cell.angle_beta   90.00
_cell.angle_gamma   90.00
#
_symmetry.space_group_name_H-M   'P 1'
#
loop_
_entity.id
_entity.type
_entity.pdbx_description
1 polymer ?
#
loop_
_entity_poly.entity_id
_entity_poly.type
_entity_poly.pdbx_seq_one_letter_code
_entity_poly.pdbx_strand_id
1 'polypeptide(L)'
;MVTDVQPARQLDVQGRLQLDWADYDRLVSGVLDGTAIENRIPAMAWPMPVNERNPAPDLYGGWGSDAYAQMLVEYLRQCVTHFHDRRWLDRHFVWIPPPSAAGAASAYSQFAWLGGIIQRADTRLSLVCDLSPQPLKPFGCVDDRYQDVGQFVGIWAPPTRVADEETFAALRAAGKRTWLQPDRPPFSGSLSVIAPAVHARSLAWQARRFGCEAIFLPRIIEWPDSGEVTEAVSPGVLVWPGKPYGLDHPVPSIRLKRILRGVQDYEYLWLLKQNQRPAVADLIAADLFAFGGTGCYGEHFLDSRPDGWVDDPAAWELARSLMAGEIVAAMEAADRPAASQPAVDEATIDFAHRLDWRRHVEGVRRINTCVEGARVRLDPQRGEHPLTIQATVVTFNATRAAYSGALSFGELPSGWEAPTAPSPIEELRPTRTTLRAVEALAASIPTNLDGIVNLGIEATPRGGKPADLAARLCTLTAQRLVSPVVMDGRLTDWPLATNNAAGDFVLVGALDSPKVGRASPDSPSQPTIVFAGRDNDALYLAFNCQDNQLAARIITRSNQVTYDDLWPAGEDVIEIVLDPT
;
A
#
# COMPACT_ATOMS: atom_id res chain seq x y z
N MET A 1 -10.71 -8.75 -14.02
CA MET A 1 -11.36 -10.05 -14.29
C MET A 1 -12.62 -9.82 -15.13
N VAL A 2 -13.10 -10.79 -15.90
CA VAL A 2 -14.37 -10.65 -16.65
C VAL A 2 -15.44 -11.48 -15.94
N THR A 3 -16.35 -10.82 -15.21
CA THR A 3 -17.42 -11.47 -14.44
C THR A 3 -18.82 -11.28 -15.03
N ASP A 4 -18.96 -10.42 -16.02
CA ASP A 4 -20.26 -10.04 -16.59
C ASP A 4 -20.69 -10.92 -17.77
N VAL A 5 -19.85 -11.88 -18.15
CA VAL A 5 -20.16 -12.84 -19.20
C VAL A 5 -20.84 -14.04 -18.56
N GLN A 6 -22.10 -14.26 -18.92
CA GLN A 6 -22.98 -15.25 -18.29
C GLN A 6 -23.68 -16.07 -19.38
N PRO A 7 -23.91 -17.38 -19.19
CA PRO A 7 -24.79 -18.15 -20.06
C PRO A 7 -26.22 -17.63 -19.94
N ALA A 8 -26.99 -17.74 -21.02
CA ALA A 8 -28.39 -17.35 -20.99
C ALA A 8 -29.19 -18.34 -20.13
N ARG A 9 -30.04 -17.82 -19.24
CA ARG A 9 -30.88 -18.64 -18.36
C ARG A 9 -32.25 -18.84 -19.00
N GLN A 10 -32.66 -20.09 -19.12
CA GLN A 10 -33.97 -20.49 -19.64
C GLN A 10 -34.65 -21.39 -18.62
N LEU A 11 -35.98 -21.47 -18.67
CA LEU A 11 -36.74 -22.48 -17.94
C LEU A 11 -37.23 -23.52 -18.95
N ASP A 12 -37.01 -24.79 -18.66
CA ASP A 12 -37.56 -25.87 -19.47
C ASP A 12 -39.09 -25.96 -19.31
N VAL A 13 -39.72 -26.86 -20.08
CA VAL A 13 -41.18 -27.09 -20.03
C VAL A 13 -41.70 -27.55 -18.65
N GLN A 14 -40.81 -27.97 -17.76
CA GLN A 14 -41.11 -28.39 -16.39
C GLN A 14 -40.77 -27.30 -15.37
N GLY A 15 -40.35 -26.11 -15.81
CA GLY A 15 -39.96 -24.99 -14.97
C GLY A 15 -38.58 -25.17 -14.31
N ARG A 16 -37.75 -26.10 -14.80
CA ARG A 16 -36.38 -26.29 -14.29
C ARG A 16 -35.43 -25.35 -15.01
N LEU A 17 -34.44 -24.84 -14.27
CA LEU A 17 -33.37 -24.01 -14.82
C LEU A 17 -32.59 -24.79 -15.90
N GLN A 18 -32.36 -24.15 -17.04
CA GLN A 18 -31.47 -24.62 -18.09
C GLN A 18 -30.55 -23.48 -18.54
N LEU A 19 -29.25 -23.75 -18.63
CA LEU A 19 -28.27 -22.78 -19.13
C LEU A 19 -27.99 -23.00 -20.62
N ASP A 20 -28.13 -21.94 -21.41
CA ASP A 20 -27.73 -21.87 -22.82
C ASP A 20 -26.35 -21.21 -22.93
N TRP A 21 -25.40 -22.00 -23.41
CA TRP A 21 -23.97 -21.68 -23.46
C TRP A 21 -23.54 -21.06 -24.80
N ALA A 22 -24.43 -20.94 -25.79
CA ALA A 22 -24.04 -20.60 -27.16
C ALA A 22 -23.29 -19.26 -27.29
N ASP A 23 -23.79 -18.20 -26.65
CA ASP A 23 -23.14 -16.89 -26.67
C ASP A 23 -21.92 -16.84 -25.73
N TYR A 24 -22.00 -17.53 -24.58
CA TYR A 24 -20.90 -17.64 -23.63
C TYR A 24 -19.67 -18.27 -24.30
N ASP A 25 -19.84 -19.46 -24.89
CA ASP A 25 -18.76 -20.19 -25.55
C ASP A 25 -18.21 -19.43 -26.75
N ARG A 26 -19.06 -18.74 -27.52
CA ARG A 26 -18.61 -17.90 -28.64
C ARG A 26 -17.61 -16.83 -28.19
N LEU A 27 -17.83 -16.25 -27.01
CA LEU A 27 -16.97 -15.19 -26.48
C LEU A 27 -15.71 -15.72 -25.80
N VAL A 28 -15.82 -16.79 -24.99
CA VAL A 28 -14.74 -17.16 -24.06
C VAL A 28 -13.89 -18.34 -24.54
N SER A 29 -14.41 -19.20 -25.43
CA SER A 29 -13.72 -20.44 -25.83
C SER A 29 -12.32 -20.16 -26.38
N GLY A 30 -12.17 -19.11 -27.20
CA GLY A 30 -10.86 -18.73 -27.75
C GLY A 30 -9.82 -18.41 -26.67
N VAL A 31 -10.22 -17.81 -25.55
CA VAL A 31 -9.33 -17.48 -24.43
C VAL A 31 -9.04 -18.71 -23.56
N LEU A 32 -10.07 -19.52 -23.29
CA LEU A 32 -9.98 -20.73 -22.46
C LEU A 32 -9.27 -21.89 -23.14
N ASP A 33 -9.34 -21.96 -24.47
CA ASP A 33 -8.64 -22.93 -25.31
C ASP A 33 -7.30 -22.37 -25.81
N GLY A 34 -7.05 -21.08 -25.60
CA GLY A 34 -5.83 -20.38 -26.02
C GLY A 34 -5.78 -20.03 -27.52
N THR A 35 -6.77 -20.44 -28.31
CA THR A 35 -6.78 -20.22 -29.77
C THR A 35 -6.91 -18.75 -30.17
N ALA A 36 -7.38 -17.88 -29.26
CA ALA A 36 -7.41 -16.43 -29.46
C ALA A 36 -6.12 -15.71 -29.03
N ILE A 37 -5.14 -16.43 -28.47
CA ILE A 37 -3.88 -15.86 -27.96
C ILE A 37 -2.73 -16.34 -28.85
N GLU A 38 -1.84 -15.43 -29.24
CA GLU A 38 -0.75 -15.69 -30.22
C GLU A 38 0.14 -16.88 -29.83
N ASN A 39 0.51 -16.99 -28.54
CA ASN A 39 1.33 -18.08 -28.01
C ASN A 39 0.55 -19.38 -27.74
N ARG A 40 -0.76 -19.39 -27.99
CA ARG A 40 -1.70 -20.50 -27.74
C ARG A 40 -1.72 -21.01 -26.29
N ILE A 41 -1.25 -20.20 -25.34
CA ILE A 41 -1.33 -20.52 -23.92
C ILE A 41 -2.73 -20.15 -23.46
N PRO A 42 -3.53 -21.11 -23.00
CA PRO A 42 -4.88 -20.82 -22.56
C PRO A 42 -4.87 -20.08 -21.21
N ALA A 43 -5.98 -19.41 -20.86
CA ALA A 43 -6.10 -18.79 -19.56
C ALA A 43 -5.90 -19.82 -18.43
N MET A 44 -5.00 -19.52 -17.49
CA MET A 44 -4.65 -20.41 -16.37
C MET A 44 -5.66 -20.36 -15.22
N ALA A 45 -6.44 -19.28 -15.14
CA ALA A 45 -7.48 -19.08 -14.14
C ALA A 45 -8.67 -18.37 -14.80
N TRP A 46 -9.88 -18.89 -14.59
CA TRP A 46 -11.11 -18.30 -15.13
C TRP A 46 -12.26 -18.36 -14.11
N PRO A 47 -12.97 -17.26 -13.85
CA PRO A 47 -14.10 -17.31 -12.94
C PRO A 47 -15.23 -18.16 -13.54
N MET A 48 -15.91 -18.94 -12.70
CA MET A 48 -17.22 -19.48 -13.04
C MET A 48 -18.16 -18.32 -13.36
N PRO A 49 -19.12 -18.49 -14.29
CA PRO A 49 -20.05 -17.43 -14.66
C PRO A 49 -21.09 -17.27 -13.56
N VAL A 50 -20.67 -16.67 -12.45
CA VAL A 50 -21.47 -16.43 -11.26
C VAL A 50 -20.87 -15.24 -10.53
N ASN A 51 -21.70 -14.33 -10.05
CA ASN A 51 -21.29 -13.17 -9.28
C ASN A 51 -22.40 -12.74 -8.31
N GLU A 52 -22.22 -11.63 -7.60
CA GLU A 52 -23.15 -11.16 -6.58
C GLU A 52 -24.51 -10.70 -7.16
N ARG A 53 -24.58 -10.46 -8.47
CA ARG A 53 -25.79 -10.01 -9.19
C ARG A 53 -26.42 -11.11 -10.03
N ASN A 54 -25.67 -12.16 -10.35
CA ASN A 54 -26.08 -13.20 -11.28
C ASN A 54 -25.67 -14.58 -10.76
N PRO A 55 -26.64 -15.44 -10.44
CA PRO A 55 -28.10 -15.20 -10.42
C PRO A 55 -28.54 -14.16 -9.37
N ALA A 56 -29.50 -13.30 -9.70
CA ALA A 56 -29.94 -12.21 -8.82
C ALA A 56 -30.62 -12.74 -7.53
N PRO A 57 -30.08 -12.49 -6.33
CA PRO A 57 -30.61 -13.04 -5.09
C PRO A 57 -32.06 -12.66 -4.81
N ASP A 58 -32.47 -11.44 -5.15
CA ASP A 58 -33.81 -10.91 -4.85
C ASP A 58 -34.94 -11.69 -5.54
N LEU A 59 -34.65 -12.32 -6.68
CA LEU A 59 -35.63 -13.18 -7.37
C LEU A 59 -35.92 -14.49 -6.63
N TYR A 60 -35.09 -14.84 -5.65
CA TYR A 60 -35.14 -16.11 -4.93
C TYR A 60 -35.26 -15.93 -3.41
N GLY A 61 -35.82 -14.81 -2.94
CA GLY A 61 -36.00 -14.54 -1.51
C GLY A 61 -34.79 -13.90 -0.84
N GLY A 62 -33.81 -13.43 -1.60
CA GLY A 62 -32.65 -12.69 -1.12
C GLY A 62 -31.48 -13.57 -0.67
N TRP A 63 -30.37 -12.90 -0.34
CA TRP A 63 -29.15 -13.53 0.15
C TRP A 63 -29.40 -14.32 1.44
N GLY A 64 -28.84 -15.52 1.56
CA GLY A 64 -29.05 -16.39 2.73
C GLY A 64 -30.32 -17.25 2.71
N SER A 65 -31.25 -17.03 1.77
CA SER A 65 -32.49 -17.82 1.70
C SER A 65 -32.27 -19.22 1.14
N ASP A 66 -33.13 -20.17 1.54
CA ASP A 66 -33.08 -21.56 1.05
C ASP A 66 -33.37 -21.67 -0.45
N ALA A 67 -34.28 -20.85 -0.97
CA ALA A 67 -34.62 -20.84 -2.40
C ALA A 67 -33.44 -20.34 -3.24
N TYR A 68 -32.77 -19.27 -2.82
CA TYR A 68 -31.55 -18.81 -3.48
C TYR A 68 -30.43 -19.85 -3.39
N ALA A 69 -30.24 -20.49 -2.23
CA ALA A 69 -29.26 -21.55 -2.05
C ALA A 69 -29.50 -22.76 -2.99
N GLN A 70 -30.75 -23.21 -3.12
CA GLN A 70 -31.11 -24.31 -4.02
C GLN A 70 -30.86 -23.97 -5.48
N MET A 71 -31.29 -22.78 -5.91
CA MET A 71 -31.06 -22.32 -7.27
C MET A 71 -29.55 -22.21 -7.57
N LEU A 72 -28.75 -21.67 -6.64
CA LEU A 72 -27.32 -21.52 -6.84
C LEU A 72 -26.60 -22.88 -6.95
N VAL A 73 -27.03 -23.88 -6.17
CA VAL A 73 -26.56 -25.27 -6.32
C VAL A 73 -26.85 -25.82 -7.71
N GLU A 74 -28.08 -25.66 -8.20
CA GLU A 74 -28.46 -26.16 -9.53
C GLU A 74 -27.70 -25.45 -10.66
N TYR A 75 -27.59 -24.13 -10.56
CA TYR A 75 -26.82 -23.31 -11.50
C TYR A 75 -25.35 -23.75 -11.57
N LEU A 76 -24.69 -23.89 -10.41
CA LEU A 76 -23.29 -24.30 -10.33
C LEU A 76 -23.06 -25.73 -10.83
N ARG A 77 -24.01 -26.65 -10.62
CA ARG A 77 -23.92 -28.02 -11.17
C ARG A 77 -23.90 -28.01 -12.69
N GLN A 78 -24.77 -27.23 -13.32
CA GLN A 78 -24.77 -27.10 -14.79
C GLN A 78 -23.48 -26.46 -15.30
N CYS A 79 -22.93 -25.46 -14.58
CA CYS A 79 -21.61 -24.90 -14.87
C CYS A 79 -20.50 -25.95 -14.78
N VAL A 80 -20.49 -26.76 -13.72
CA VAL A 80 -19.50 -27.83 -13.52
C VAL A 80 -19.57 -28.85 -14.64
N THR A 81 -20.76 -29.32 -15.02
CA THR A 81 -20.93 -30.25 -16.14
C THR A 81 -20.37 -29.68 -17.43
N HIS A 82 -20.75 -28.45 -17.79
CA HIS A 82 -20.25 -27.79 -18.99
C HIS A 82 -18.72 -27.63 -18.98
N PHE A 83 -18.16 -27.09 -17.89
CA PHE A 83 -16.72 -26.87 -17.76
C PHE A 83 -15.94 -28.19 -17.72
N HIS A 84 -16.51 -29.25 -17.17
CA HIS A 84 -15.92 -30.58 -17.20
C HIS A 84 -15.85 -31.13 -18.63
N ASP A 85 -16.97 -31.07 -19.36
CA ASP A 85 -17.06 -31.56 -20.74
C ASP A 85 -16.13 -30.80 -21.69
N ARG A 86 -15.91 -29.51 -21.42
CA ARG A 86 -14.97 -28.64 -22.14
C ARG A 86 -13.52 -28.73 -21.63
N ARG A 87 -13.24 -29.50 -20.57
CA ARG A 87 -11.92 -29.60 -19.90
C ARG A 87 -11.38 -28.25 -19.42
N TRP A 88 -12.28 -27.42 -18.93
CA TRP A 88 -12.01 -26.12 -18.32
C TRP A 88 -12.04 -26.18 -16.79
N LEU A 89 -12.57 -27.27 -16.20
CA LEU A 89 -12.79 -27.39 -14.76
C LEU A 89 -11.49 -27.32 -13.93
N ASP A 90 -10.31 -27.70 -14.39
CA ASP A 90 -9.12 -27.61 -13.52
C ASP A 90 -8.59 -26.17 -13.35
N ARG A 91 -9.11 -25.23 -14.14
CA ARG A 91 -8.63 -23.83 -14.21
C ARG A 91 -9.67 -22.83 -13.73
N HIS A 92 -10.81 -23.29 -13.25
CA HIS A 92 -11.87 -22.39 -12.80
C HIS A 92 -11.74 -22.04 -11.32
N PHE A 93 -12.46 -21.00 -10.91
CA PHE A 93 -12.71 -20.69 -9.52
C PHE A 93 -14.07 -20.02 -9.37
N VAL A 94 -14.63 -20.01 -8.17
CA VAL A 94 -15.83 -19.25 -7.83
C VAL A 94 -15.41 -18.04 -7.02
N TRP A 95 -15.84 -16.85 -7.41
CA TRP A 95 -15.68 -15.64 -6.62
C TRP A 95 -17.00 -14.88 -6.60
N ILE A 96 -17.61 -14.79 -5.43
CA ILE A 96 -18.81 -13.98 -5.20
C ILE A 96 -18.49 -13.13 -3.96
N PRO A 97 -18.22 -11.83 -4.11
CA PRO A 97 -17.94 -10.99 -2.96
C PRO A 97 -19.18 -10.97 -2.05
N PRO A 98 -19.03 -11.15 -0.73
CA PRO A 98 -20.17 -11.05 0.17
C PRO A 98 -20.78 -9.64 0.06
N PRO A 99 -22.12 -9.50 0.08
CA PRO A 99 -22.76 -8.20 0.08
C PRO A 99 -22.22 -7.33 1.22
N SER A 100 -21.96 -6.05 0.94
CA SER A 100 -21.51 -5.09 1.94
C SER A 100 -22.47 -5.15 3.14
N ALA A 101 -21.89 -5.33 4.34
CA ALA A 101 -22.65 -5.66 5.54
C ALA A 101 -23.58 -4.51 5.97
N ALA A 102 -24.76 -4.43 5.38
CA ALA A 102 -25.86 -3.58 5.82
C ALA A 102 -26.68 -4.24 6.97
N GLY A 103 -26.15 -5.27 7.64
CA GLY A 103 -26.86 -6.05 8.66
C GLY A 103 -25.96 -6.73 9.70
N ALA A 104 -26.58 -7.47 10.63
CA ALA A 104 -25.95 -8.04 11.82
C ALA A 104 -24.99 -9.23 11.59
N ALA A 105 -24.98 -9.85 10.41
CA ALA A 105 -24.13 -11.00 10.11
C ALA A 105 -22.71 -10.56 9.71
N SER A 106 -21.68 -11.23 10.25
CA SER A 106 -20.30 -10.98 9.82
C SER A 106 -20.08 -11.48 8.38
N ALA A 107 -19.17 -10.83 7.64
CA ALA A 107 -18.79 -11.26 6.29
C ALA A 107 -18.34 -12.73 6.26
N TYR A 108 -17.66 -13.20 7.31
CA TYR A 108 -17.25 -14.60 7.44
C TYR A 108 -18.44 -15.58 7.50
N SER A 109 -19.51 -15.24 8.21
CA SER A 109 -20.69 -16.12 8.28
C SER A 109 -21.41 -16.23 6.93
N GLN A 110 -21.47 -15.13 6.16
CA GLN A 110 -21.98 -15.15 4.80
C GLN A 110 -21.10 -15.98 3.87
N PHE A 111 -19.78 -15.88 4.05
CA PHE A 111 -18.82 -16.66 3.29
C PHE A 111 -18.91 -18.16 3.61
N ALA A 112 -19.07 -18.53 4.88
CA ALA A 112 -19.27 -19.93 5.30
C ALA A 112 -20.56 -20.52 4.70
N TRP A 113 -21.65 -19.75 4.68
CA TRP A 113 -22.90 -20.16 4.01
C TRP A 113 -22.69 -20.40 2.51
N LEU A 114 -22.00 -19.49 1.82
CA LEU A 114 -21.67 -19.65 0.40
C LEU A 114 -20.77 -20.88 0.16
N GLY A 115 -19.78 -21.09 1.03
CA GLY A 115 -18.91 -22.27 1.01
C GLY A 115 -19.69 -23.58 1.08
N GLY A 116 -20.68 -23.66 1.97
CA GLY A 116 -21.57 -24.82 2.09
C GLY A 116 -22.40 -25.08 0.82
N ILE A 117 -22.86 -24.02 0.13
CA ILE A 117 -23.56 -24.13 -1.16
C ILE A 117 -22.64 -24.68 -2.25
N ILE A 118 -21.43 -24.13 -2.34
CA ILE A 118 -20.45 -24.53 -3.36
C ILE A 118 -20.06 -26.01 -3.17
N GLN A 119 -19.81 -26.45 -1.94
CA GLN A 119 -19.51 -27.86 -1.64
C GLN A 119 -20.70 -28.79 -1.98
N ARG A 120 -21.94 -28.35 -1.78
CA ARG A 120 -23.15 -29.10 -2.20
C ARG A 120 -23.31 -29.18 -3.71
N ALA A 121 -22.81 -28.19 -4.45
CA ALA A 121 -22.82 -28.19 -5.90
C ALA A 121 -21.80 -29.18 -6.44
N ASP A 122 -20.52 -29.00 -6.08
CA ASP A 122 -19.42 -29.92 -6.39
C ASP A 122 -18.18 -29.59 -5.54
N THR A 123 -17.52 -30.61 -4.96
CA THR A 123 -16.36 -30.43 -4.07
C THR A 123 -15.07 -30.04 -4.80
N ARG A 124 -15.04 -30.11 -6.13
CA ARG A 124 -13.90 -29.67 -6.97
C ARG A 124 -13.89 -28.16 -7.19
N LEU A 125 -14.98 -27.46 -6.89
CA LEU A 125 -15.06 -26.01 -7.04
C LEU A 125 -14.12 -25.32 -6.05
N SER A 126 -13.25 -24.44 -6.56
CA SER A 126 -12.34 -23.63 -5.73
C SER A 126 -12.93 -22.26 -5.45
N LEU A 127 -13.35 -22.00 -4.22
CA LEU A 127 -13.84 -20.69 -3.78
C LEU A 127 -12.68 -19.74 -3.45
N VAL A 128 -12.72 -18.52 -4.00
CA VAL A 128 -11.81 -17.41 -3.69
C VAL A 128 -12.34 -16.62 -2.50
N CYS A 129 -11.48 -16.36 -1.50
CA CYS A 129 -11.79 -15.54 -0.33
C CYS A 129 -10.94 -14.28 -0.29
N ASP A 130 -11.58 -13.12 -0.21
CA ASP A 130 -10.96 -11.80 -0.04
C ASP A 130 -11.02 -11.29 1.42
N LEU A 131 -11.41 -12.14 2.37
CA LEU A 131 -11.36 -11.84 3.81
C LEU A 131 -9.99 -12.19 4.40
N SER A 132 -9.67 -11.64 5.58
CA SER A 132 -8.40 -11.95 6.24
C SER A 132 -8.33 -13.45 6.61
N PRO A 133 -7.21 -14.12 6.30
CA PRO A 133 -7.00 -15.54 6.62
C PRO A 133 -6.57 -15.79 8.07
N GLN A 134 -6.48 -14.75 8.90
CA GLN A 134 -5.98 -14.81 10.26
C GLN A 134 -6.70 -13.80 11.17
N PRO A 135 -6.67 -13.99 12.50
CA PRO A 135 -7.11 -12.95 13.42
C PRO A 135 -6.17 -11.73 13.35
N LEU A 136 -6.76 -10.53 13.37
CA LEU A 136 -6.03 -9.26 13.36
C LEU A 136 -5.78 -8.68 14.76
N LYS A 137 -6.35 -9.30 15.81
CA LYS A 137 -6.09 -8.93 17.21
C LYS A 137 -4.61 -8.83 17.58
N PRO A 138 -3.72 -9.75 17.13
CA PRO A 138 -2.28 -9.65 17.41
C PRO A 138 -1.61 -8.39 16.84
N PHE A 139 -2.25 -7.73 15.87
CA PHE A 139 -1.78 -6.48 15.26
C PHE A 139 -2.48 -5.23 15.84
N GLY A 140 -3.21 -5.37 16.94
CA GLY A 140 -3.90 -4.28 17.62
C GLY A 140 -5.36 -4.05 17.19
N CYS A 141 -5.91 -4.85 16.26
CA CYS A 141 -7.31 -4.74 15.86
C CYS A 141 -8.24 -5.34 16.93
N VAL A 142 -8.60 -4.56 17.95
CA VAL A 142 -9.34 -5.03 19.13
C VAL A 142 -10.71 -5.63 18.78
N ASP A 143 -11.42 -5.02 17.82
CA ASP A 143 -12.77 -5.40 17.40
C ASP A 143 -12.82 -6.43 16.27
N ASP A 144 -11.69 -7.10 15.98
CA ASP A 144 -11.62 -8.10 14.93
C ASP A 144 -12.63 -9.26 15.17
N ARG A 145 -13.40 -9.55 14.13
CA ARG A 145 -14.47 -10.56 14.08
C ARG A 145 -14.09 -11.78 13.26
N TYR A 146 -12.79 -12.08 13.18
CA TYR A 146 -12.27 -13.24 12.48
C TYR A 146 -13.04 -14.53 12.83
N GLN A 147 -13.42 -15.29 11.79
CA GLN A 147 -13.90 -16.66 11.92
C GLN A 147 -13.15 -17.50 10.88
N ASP A 148 -12.71 -18.69 11.28
CA ASP A 148 -12.00 -19.57 10.36
C ASP A 148 -12.97 -20.17 9.32
N VAL A 149 -12.78 -19.79 8.06
CA VAL A 149 -13.52 -20.30 6.89
C VAL A 149 -12.64 -21.17 5.98
N GLY A 150 -11.42 -21.52 6.40
CA GLY A 150 -10.41 -22.19 5.59
C GLY A 150 -10.82 -23.56 5.04
N GLN A 151 -11.81 -24.22 5.66
CA GLN A 151 -12.40 -25.46 5.12
C GLN A 151 -13.15 -25.27 3.81
N PHE A 152 -13.68 -24.07 3.55
CA PHE A 152 -14.45 -23.73 2.35
C PHE A 152 -13.60 -23.09 1.26
N VAL A 153 -12.45 -22.51 1.64
CA VAL A 153 -11.61 -21.71 0.74
C VAL A 153 -10.63 -22.60 -0.01
N GLY A 154 -10.59 -22.49 -1.33
CA GLY A 154 -9.54 -23.07 -2.16
C GLY A 154 -8.41 -22.07 -2.44
N ILE A 155 -8.76 -20.79 -2.53
CA ILE A 155 -7.86 -19.71 -2.95
C ILE A 155 -8.03 -18.52 -2.00
N TRP A 156 -6.96 -18.10 -1.34
CA TRP A 156 -6.94 -16.88 -0.54
C TRP A 156 -6.41 -15.71 -1.35
N ALA A 157 -7.17 -14.63 -1.42
CA ALA A 157 -6.83 -13.39 -2.10
C ALA A 157 -7.23 -12.16 -1.27
N PRO A 158 -6.86 -12.06 0.02
CA PRO A 158 -7.21 -10.89 0.82
C PRO A 158 -6.53 -9.62 0.27
N PRO A 159 -7.14 -8.43 0.46
CA PRO A 159 -6.47 -7.16 0.32
C PRO A 159 -5.12 -7.18 1.06
N THR A 160 -4.09 -6.67 0.40
CA THR A 160 -2.72 -6.84 0.89
C THR A 160 -2.50 -6.28 2.29
N ARG A 161 -3.25 -5.27 2.74
CA ARG A 161 -3.15 -4.75 4.12
C ARG A 161 -3.37 -5.82 5.20
N VAL A 162 -4.15 -6.87 4.92
CA VAL A 162 -4.37 -7.99 5.86
C VAL A 162 -3.67 -9.28 5.43
N ALA A 163 -2.75 -9.20 4.46
CA ALA A 163 -1.95 -10.32 3.98
C ALA A 163 -0.62 -10.41 4.72
N ASP A 164 -0.33 -11.60 5.23
CA ASP A 164 0.86 -11.90 6.02
C ASP A 164 1.66 -13.02 5.38
N GLU A 165 2.98 -12.83 5.27
CA GLU A 165 3.87 -13.75 4.55
C GLU A 165 3.88 -15.15 5.20
N GLU A 166 3.94 -15.21 6.53
CA GLU A 166 3.97 -16.48 7.27
C GLU A 166 2.64 -17.21 7.17
N THR A 167 1.53 -16.49 7.28
CA THR A 167 0.20 -17.08 7.12
C THR A 167 -0.01 -17.60 5.70
N PHE A 168 0.41 -16.84 4.68
CA PHE A 168 0.36 -17.32 3.30
C PHE A 168 1.23 -18.57 3.08
N ALA A 169 2.41 -18.63 3.70
CA ALA A 169 3.25 -19.82 3.68
C ALA A 169 2.56 -21.03 4.33
N ALA A 170 1.90 -20.85 5.48
CA ALA A 170 1.15 -21.89 6.16
C ALA A 170 -0.05 -22.38 5.33
N LEU A 171 -0.77 -21.46 4.67
CA LEU A 171 -1.88 -21.79 3.77
C LEU A 171 -1.41 -22.64 2.59
N ARG A 172 -0.28 -22.27 1.96
CA ARG A 172 0.31 -23.07 0.88
C ARG A 172 0.77 -24.44 1.35
N ALA A 173 1.36 -24.53 2.54
CA ALA A 173 1.72 -25.82 3.13
C ALA A 173 0.49 -26.72 3.37
N ALA A 174 -0.68 -26.12 3.59
CA ALA A 174 -1.98 -26.80 3.67
C ALA A 174 -2.63 -27.08 2.30
N GLY A 175 -1.90 -26.88 1.19
CA GLY A 175 -2.39 -27.12 -0.18
C GLY A 175 -3.36 -26.06 -0.70
N LYS A 176 -3.47 -24.92 -0.03
CA LYS A 176 -4.27 -23.78 -0.51
C LYS A 176 -3.48 -22.93 -1.47
N ARG A 177 -4.18 -22.28 -2.40
CA ARG A 177 -3.58 -21.30 -3.31
C ARG A 177 -3.64 -19.92 -2.68
N THR A 178 -2.65 -19.08 -2.94
CA THR A 178 -2.59 -17.69 -2.44
C THR A 178 -2.37 -16.74 -3.60
N TRP A 179 -3.19 -15.70 -3.71
CA TRP A 179 -3.09 -14.63 -4.70
C TRP A 179 -2.91 -13.30 -4.00
N LEU A 180 -2.14 -12.40 -4.62
CA LEU A 180 -1.96 -11.05 -4.15
C LEU A 180 -3.11 -10.19 -4.66
N GLN A 181 -3.97 -9.67 -3.78
CA GLN A 181 -4.89 -8.60 -4.16
C GLN A 181 -4.24 -7.25 -3.81
N PRO A 182 -3.81 -6.45 -4.81
CA PRO A 182 -3.24 -5.15 -4.54
C PRO A 182 -4.16 -4.30 -3.68
N ASP A 183 -3.55 -3.60 -2.74
CA ASP A 183 -4.14 -2.62 -1.86
C ASP A 183 -3.47 -1.27 -2.14
N ARG A 184 -3.56 -0.36 -1.18
CA ARG A 184 -2.87 0.92 -1.21
C ARG A 184 -1.52 0.89 -0.48
N PRO A 185 -0.61 1.84 -0.76
CA PRO A 185 0.55 2.08 0.09
C PRO A 185 0.12 2.37 1.55
N PRO A 186 0.97 2.02 2.53
CA PRO A 186 2.27 1.38 2.36
C PRO A 186 2.19 -0.15 2.26
N PHE A 187 1.00 -0.76 2.26
CA PHE A 187 0.84 -2.22 2.30
C PHE A 187 1.25 -2.91 1.00
N SER A 188 1.01 -2.26 -0.13
CA SER A 188 1.44 -2.73 -1.46
C SER A 188 1.72 -1.56 -2.39
N GLY A 189 2.38 -1.86 -3.51
CA GLY A 189 2.42 -0.92 -4.63
C GLY A 189 1.00 -0.48 -5.04
N SER A 190 0.83 0.80 -5.33
CA SER A 190 -0.43 1.38 -5.79
C SER A 190 -0.73 1.15 -7.28
N LEU A 191 -2.02 1.04 -7.58
CA LEU A 191 -2.57 1.15 -8.93
C LEU A 191 -3.29 2.49 -9.18
N SER A 192 -3.17 3.47 -8.28
CA SER A 192 -3.70 4.81 -8.50
C SER A 192 -3.07 5.48 -9.72
N VAL A 193 -3.81 6.33 -10.44
CA VAL A 193 -3.28 7.12 -11.56
C VAL A 193 -2.22 8.13 -11.17
N ILE A 194 -2.22 8.59 -9.92
CA ILE A 194 -1.20 9.53 -9.41
C ILE A 194 0.03 8.83 -8.84
N ALA A 195 -0.01 7.50 -8.69
CA ALA A 195 1.09 6.74 -8.12
C ALA A 195 2.28 6.67 -9.08
N PRO A 196 3.52 6.63 -8.55
CA PRO A 196 4.71 6.39 -9.35
C PRO A 196 4.60 5.08 -10.16
N ALA A 197 5.10 5.07 -11.39
CA ALA A 197 5.01 3.90 -12.26
C ALA A 197 5.70 2.63 -11.70
N VAL A 198 6.63 2.78 -10.75
CA VAL A 198 7.31 1.67 -10.07
C VAL A 198 6.39 0.93 -9.10
N HIS A 199 5.36 1.59 -8.56
CA HIS A 199 4.39 0.97 -7.66
C HIS A 199 3.62 -0.15 -8.36
N ALA A 200 3.08 0.10 -9.55
CA ALA A 200 2.41 -0.93 -10.34
C ALA A 200 3.37 -2.08 -10.73
N ARG A 201 4.66 -1.79 -10.94
CA ARG A 201 5.69 -2.80 -11.24
C ARG A 201 6.06 -3.65 -10.02
N SER A 202 6.07 -3.07 -8.82
CA SER A 202 6.48 -3.76 -7.58
C SER A 202 5.50 -4.85 -7.15
N LEU A 203 4.24 -4.79 -7.60
CA LEU A 203 3.22 -5.80 -7.29
C LEU A 203 3.62 -7.24 -7.65
N ALA A 204 4.28 -7.46 -8.77
CA ALA A 204 4.76 -8.80 -9.15
C ALA A 204 5.89 -9.30 -8.22
N TRP A 205 6.72 -8.38 -7.73
CA TRP A 205 7.78 -8.68 -6.78
C TRP A 205 7.22 -8.99 -5.39
N GLN A 206 6.19 -8.24 -4.98
CA GLN A 206 5.44 -8.54 -3.76
C GLN A 206 4.76 -9.90 -3.84
N ALA A 207 4.09 -10.20 -4.96
CA ALA A 207 3.46 -11.50 -5.18
C ALA A 207 4.48 -12.63 -5.00
N ARG A 208 5.68 -12.50 -5.59
CA ARG A 208 6.79 -13.44 -5.37
C ARG A 208 7.19 -13.54 -3.91
N ARG A 209 7.45 -12.40 -3.25
CA ARG A 209 7.91 -12.33 -1.86
C ARG A 209 6.94 -13.08 -0.95
N PHE A 210 5.65 -12.92 -1.19
CA PHE A 210 4.58 -13.54 -0.43
C PHE A 210 4.28 -14.97 -0.88
N GLY A 211 4.95 -15.48 -1.92
CA GLY A 211 4.72 -16.78 -2.52
C GLY A 211 3.36 -16.92 -3.21
N CYS A 212 2.78 -15.82 -3.68
CA CYS A 212 1.53 -15.81 -4.41
C CYS A 212 1.70 -16.34 -5.84
N GLU A 213 0.70 -17.08 -6.32
CA GLU A 213 0.68 -17.63 -7.68
C GLU A 213 0.17 -16.64 -8.73
N ALA A 214 -0.62 -15.64 -8.31
CA ALA A 214 -1.24 -14.68 -9.19
C ALA A 214 -1.46 -13.33 -8.49
N ILE A 215 -1.70 -12.29 -9.29
CA ILE A 215 -2.20 -10.99 -8.85
C ILE A 215 -3.71 -10.96 -9.15
N PHE A 216 -4.53 -10.84 -8.10
CA PHE A 216 -5.98 -10.79 -8.20
C PHE A 216 -6.45 -9.36 -8.42
N LEU A 217 -6.95 -9.09 -9.63
CA LEU A 217 -7.47 -7.79 -10.05
C LEU A 217 -8.97 -7.93 -10.39
N PRO A 218 -9.85 -7.85 -9.37
CA PRO A 218 -11.28 -8.10 -9.57
C PRO A 218 -11.91 -7.04 -10.50
N ARG A 219 -11.47 -5.80 -10.38
CA ARG A 219 -12.04 -4.62 -11.05
C ARG A 219 -10.96 -3.96 -11.92
N ILE A 220 -11.10 -4.02 -13.25
CA ILE A 220 -10.10 -3.46 -14.20
C ILE A 220 -10.70 -2.66 -15.37
N ILE A 221 -12.03 -2.68 -15.50
CA ILE A 221 -12.82 -2.04 -16.56
C ILE A 221 -14.02 -1.29 -15.96
N GLU A 222 -13.87 -0.73 -14.76
CA GLU A 222 -14.93 0.07 -14.11
C GLU A 222 -15.01 1.47 -14.71
N TRP A 223 -15.40 1.53 -15.99
CA TRP A 223 -15.54 2.80 -16.68
C TRP A 223 -16.66 3.62 -16.03
N PRO A 224 -16.37 4.83 -15.54
CA PRO A 224 -17.42 5.69 -15.01
C PRO A 224 -18.33 6.13 -16.14
N ASP A 225 -19.63 6.22 -15.86
CA ASP A 225 -20.64 6.68 -16.84
C ASP A 225 -20.35 8.10 -17.36
N SER A 226 -19.69 8.93 -16.54
CA SER A 226 -19.24 10.28 -16.90
C SER A 226 -18.08 10.29 -17.90
N GLY A 227 -17.36 9.18 -18.05
CA GLY A 227 -16.10 9.10 -18.78
C GLY A 227 -14.88 9.67 -18.04
N GLU A 228 -15.07 10.34 -16.90
CA GLU A 228 -14.01 10.91 -16.08
C GLU A 228 -13.58 9.96 -14.97
N VAL A 229 -12.32 9.53 -15.01
CA VAL A 229 -11.73 8.66 -13.98
C VAL A 229 -11.18 9.51 -12.84
N THR A 230 -11.88 9.49 -11.70
CA THR A 230 -11.40 10.06 -10.45
C THR A 230 -10.34 9.17 -9.82
N GLU A 231 -9.57 9.71 -8.87
CA GLU A 231 -8.56 8.94 -8.15
C GLU A 231 -9.14 7.69 -7.48
N ALA A 232 -10.27 7.81 -6.79
CA ALA A 232 -10.92 6.71 -6.08
C ALA A 232 -11.33 5.53 -7.00
N VAL A 233 -11.76 5.83 -8.24
CA VAL A 233 -12.15 4.80 -9.22
C VAL A 233 -10.94 4.31 -10.02
N SER A 234 -9.83 5.06 -9.98
CA SER A 234 -8.69 4.84 -10.86
C SER A 234 -8.04 3.46 -10.74
N PRO A 235 -7.89 2.82 -9.56
CA PRO A 235 -7.34 1.46 -9.47
C PRO A 235 -8.18 0.43 -10.22
N GLY A 236 -9.50 0.67 -10.34
CA GLY A 236 -10.47 -0.16 -11.04
C GLY A 236 -10.45 -0.02 -12.57
N VAL A 237 -9.65 0.89 -13.12
CA VAL A 237 -9.58 1.19 -14.57
C VAL A 237 -8.14 1.02 -15.07
N LEU A 238 -7.81 -0.20 -15.50
CA LEU A 238 -6.51 -0.52 -16.09
C LEU A 238 -6.55 -0.63 -17.62
N VAL A 239 -7.74 -0.80 -18.17
CA VAL A 239 -8.02 -0.83 -19.61
C VAL A 239 -9.01 0.29 -19.92
N TRP A 240 -8.74 1.07 -20.96
CA TRP A 240 -9.51 2.24 -21.37
C TRP A 240 -10.30 1.96 -22.65
N PRO A 241 -11.46 2.60 -22.86
CA PRO A 241 -12.18 2.52 -24.12
C PRO A 241 -11.33 3.16 -25.23
N GLY A 242 -11.24 2.52 -26.40
CA GLY A 242 -10.44 3.03 -27.53
C GLY A 242 -11.07 4.19 -28.28
N LYS A 243 -12.41 4.24 -28.36
CA LYS A 243 -13.14 5.19 -29.20
C LYS A 243 -12.79 6.66 -28.92
N PRO A 244 -12.65 7.13 -27.67
CA PRO A 244 -12.19 8.49 -27.38
C PRO A 244 -10.81 8.84 -27.94
N TYR A 245 -10.00 7.83 -28.27
CA TYR A 245 -8.66 7.96 -28.83
C TYR A 245 -8.59 7.60 -30.33
N GLY A 246 -9.74 7.43 -31.00
CA GLY A 246 -9.80 7.04 -32.41
C GLY A 246 -9.42 5.58 -32.68
N LEU A 247 -9.57 4.70 -31.69
CA LEU A 247 -9.26 3.27 -31.80
C LEU A 247 -10.54 2.42 -31.64
N ASP A 248 -10.67 1.38 -32.45
CA ASP A 248 -11.80 0.44 -32.38
C ASP A 248 -11.61 -0.68 -31.34
N HIS A 249 -10.49 -0.65 -30.61
CA HIS A 249 -10.15 -1.65 -29.60
C HIS A 249 -9.78 -1.00 -28.26
N PRO A 250 -9.90 -1.71 -27.14
CA PRO A 250 -9.48 -1.20 -25.84
C PRO A 250 -7.99 -0.83 -25.79
N VAL A 251 -7.63 0.10 -24.91
CA VAL A 251 -6.26 0.61 -24.75
C VAL A 251 -5.73 0.26 -23.36
N PRO A 252 -4.58 -0.42 -23.24
CA PRO A 252 -3.99 -0.71 -21.93
C PRO A 252 -3.38 0.54 -21.31
N SER A 253 -3.61 0.73 -20.00
CA SER A 253 -2.96 1.78 -19.23
C SER A 253 -1.44 1.57 -19.10
N ILE A 254 -0.71 2.64 -18.79
CA ILE A 254 0.72 2.55 -18.40
C ILE A 254 0.87 1.61 -17.20
N ARG A 255 -0.05 1.69 -16.23
CA ARG A 255 -0.06 0.84 -15.02
C ARG A 255 -0.14 -0.64 -15.37
N LEU A 256 -1.05 -1.04 -16.26
CA LEU A 256 -1.12 -2.43 -16.73
C LEU A 256 0.18 -2.89 -17.41
N LYS A 257 0.77 -2.05 -18.25
CA LYS A 257 2.07 -2.36 -18.87
C LYS A 257 3.19 -2.49 -17.82
N ARG A 258 3.14 -1.72 -16.73
CA ARG A 258 4.11 -1.81 -15.62
C ARG A 258 3.93 -3.06 -14.78
N ILE A 259 2.69 -3.51 -14.53
CA ILE A 259 2.42 -4.83 -13.92
C ILE A 259 3.03 -5.93 -14.80
N LEU A 260 2.75 -5.92 -16.11
CA LEU A 260 3.32 -6.89 -17.05
C LEU A 260 4.84 -6.86 -17.05
N ARG A 261 5.45 -5.67 -16.96
CA ARG A 261 6.89 -5.52 -16.85
C ARG A 261 7.44 -6.10 -15.54
N GLY A 262 6.71 -5.98 -14.44
CA GLY A 262 7.03 -6.65 -13.17
C GLY A 262 6.91 -8.17 -13.27
N VAL A 263 5.90 -8.69 -13.97
CA VAL A 263 5.76 -10.15 -14.23
C VAL A 263 6.92 -10.66 -15.08
N GLN A 264 7.37 -9.89 -16.07
CA GLN A 264 8.59 -10.24 -16.83
C GLN A 264 9.83 -10.27 -15.92
N ASP A 265 9.96 -9.34 -14.97
CA ASP A 265 11.08 -9.37 -14.03
C ASP A 265 11.04 -10.58 -13.09
N TYR A 266 9.84 -11.02 -12.72
CA TYR A 266 9.66 -12.27 -11.99
C TYR A 266 10.24 -13.47 -12.74
N GLU A 267 10.09 -13.53 -14.06
CA GLU A 267 10.69 -14.58 -14.90
C GLU A 267 12.22 -14.57 -14.85
N TYR A 268 12.86 -13.39 -14.74
CA TYR A 268 14.32 -13.32 -14.54
C TYR A 268 14.73 -13.97 -13.21
N LEU A 269 13.97 -13.72 -12.14
CA LEU A 269 14.22 -14.34 -10.84
C LEU A 269 14.03 -15.86 -10.89
N TRP A 270 13.04 -16.33 -11.65
CA TRP A 270 12.80 -17.75 -11.90
C TRP A 270 13.95 -18.37 -12.70
N LEU A 271 14.39 -17.73 -13.80
CA LEU A 271 15.51 -18.18 -14.63
C LEU A 271 16.81 -18.26 -13.83
N LEU A 272 17.09 -17.31 -12.95
CA LEU A 272 18.23 -17.38 -12.04
C LEU A 272 18.18 -18.63 -11.15
N LYS A 273 17.00 -18.98 -10.62
CA LYS A 273 16.82 -20.21 -9.84
C LYS A 273 17.07 -21.47 -10.68
N GLN A 274 16.56 -21.51 -11.91
CA GLN A 274 16.81 -22.64 -12.83
C GLN A 274 18.28 -22.79 -13.20
N ASN A 275 19.01 -21.67 -13.28
CA ASN A 275 20.45 -21.64 -13.58
C ASN A 275 21.34 -21.71 -12.33
N GLN A 276 20.86 -22.33 -11.24
CA GLN A 276 21.64 -22.57 -10.00
C GLN A 276 22.20 -21.28 -9.37
N ARG A 277 21.45 -20.16 -9.47
CA ARG A 277 21.72 -18.87 -8.82
C ARG A 277 20.58 -18.41 -7.89
N PRO A 278 20.00 -19.27 -7.03
CA PRO A 278 18.87 -18.87 -6.18
C PRO A 278 19.23 -17.74 -5.19
N ALA A 279 20.45 -17.74 -4.67
CA ALA A 279 20.92 -16.71 -3.74
C ALA A 279 20.92 -15.31 -4.36
N VAL A 280 21.25 -15.18 -5.65
CA VAL A 280 21.23 -13.90 -6.38
C VAL A 280 19.78 -13.43 -6.56
N ALA A 281 18.88 -14.32 -6.95
CA ALA A 281 17.47 -14.01 -7.12
C ALA A 281 16.83 -13.54 -5.81
N ASP A 282 17.07 -14.27 -4.71
CA ASP A 282 16.54 -13.90 -3.40
C ASP A 282 17.19 -12.61 -2.88
N LEU A 283 18.47 -12.38 -3.20
CA LEU A 283 19.18 -11.16 -2.85
C LEU A 283 18.55 -9.93 -3.51
N ILE A 284 18.39 -9.93 -4.84
CA ILE A 284 17.82 -8.78 -5.58
C ILE A 284 16.36 -8.54 -5.20
N ALA A 285 15.57 -9.62 -5.02
CA ALA A 285 14.18 -9.48 -4.63
C ALA A 285 14.01 -8.83 -3.25
N ALA A 286 14.80 -9.23 -2.26
CA ALA A 286 14.76 -8.63 -0.93
C ALA A 286 15.30 -7.19 -0.92
N ASP A 287 16.25 -6.87 -1.80
CA ASP A 287 16.81 -5.53 -1.93
C ASP A 287 15.83 -4.53 -2.55
N LEU A 288 14.98 -4.96 -3.50
CA LEU A 288 13.98 -4.09 -4.14
C LEU A 288 12.64 -4.05 -3.40
N PHE A 289 12.29 -5.11 -2.68
CA PHE A 289 11.03 -5.25 -1.94
C PHE A 289 11.30 -5.94 -0.60
N ALA A 290 11.54 -5.13 0.45
CA ALA A 290 11.94 -5.62 1.76
C ALA A 290 10.75 -6.22 2.53
N PHE A 291 9.63 -5.51 2.56
CA PHE A 291 8.42 -5.90 3.28
C PHE A 291 7.16 -5.32 2.62
N GLY A 292 6.00 -5.85 3.01
CA GLY A 292 4.68 -5.43 2.56
C GLY A 292 3.61 -6.01 3.48
N GLY A 293 2.34 -5.74 3.18
CA GLY A 293 1.19 -6.27 3.92
C GLY A 293 1.26 -6.01 5.41
N THR A 294 1.02 -7.03 6.24
CA THR A 294 1.11 -6.90 7.71
C THR A 294 2.52 -6.55 8.20
N GLY A 295 3.56 -6.76 7.38
CA GLY A 295 4.93 -6.33 7.68
C GLY A 295 5.08 -4.80 7.76
N CYS A 296 4.14 -4.07 7.18
CA CYS A 296 4.05 -2.62 7.29
C CYS A 296 3.47 -2.15 8.62
N TYR A 297 2.88 -3.04 9.45
CA TYR A 297 2.41 -2.63 10.76
C TYR A 297 3.58 -2.28 11.69
N GLY A 298 3.46 -1.11 12.32
CA GLY A 298 4.34 -0.58 13.36
C GLY A 298 4.00 -1.18 14.72
N GLU A 299 3.74 -0.33 15.72
CA GLU A 299 3.23 -0.81 17.02
C GLU A 299 1.74 -1.17 16.97
N HIS A 300 1.01 -0.62 16.00
CA HIS A 300 -0.42 -0.81 15.81
C HIS A 300 -0.76 -0.89 14.31
N PHE A 301 -1.86 -1.54 13.92
CA PHE A 301 -2.25 -1.66 12.51
C PHE A 301 -2.57 -0.31 11.80
N LEU A 302 -2.79 0.75 12.59
CA LEU A 302 -2.97 2.12 12.11
C LEU A 302 -1.65 2.90 12.02
N ASP A 303 -0.60 2.40 12.67
CA ASP A 303 0.75 2.94 12.59
C ASP A 303 1.48 2.14 11.51
N SER A 304 1.61 2.73 10.32
CA SER A 304 2.17 2.04 9.17
C SER A 304 3.57 2.52 8.84
N ARG A 305 4.49 1.58 8.61
CA ARG A 305 5.84 1.81 8.11
C ARG A 305 5.78 2.07 6.60
N PRO A 306 6.22 3.23 6.12
CA PRO A 306 6.37 3.48 4.69
C PRO A 306 7.58 2.71 4.12
N ASP A 307 7.75 2.78 2.80
CA ASP A 307 8.96 2.32 2.09
C ASP A 307 9.27 0.81 2.16
N GLY A 308 8.24 -0.03 1.99
CA GLY A 308 8.43 -1.48 1.82
C GLY A 308 9.20 -1.87 0.55
N TRP A 309 9.36 -0.95 -0.41
CA TRP A 309 10.02 -1.14 -1.69
C TRP A 309 10.75 0.12 -2.15
N VAL A 310 11.65 -0.05 -3.13
CA VAL A 310 12.46 1.05 -3.68
C VAL A 310 11.62 1.89 -4.67
N ASP A 311 11.57 3.21 -4.46
CA ASP A 311 10.86 4.12 -5.38
C ASP A 311 11.69 4.60 -6.58
N ASP A 312 13.03 4.50 -6.53
CA ASP A 312 13.90 4.92 -7.63
C ASP A 312 13.77 3.98 -8.84
N PRO A 313 13.22 4.42 -9.99
CA PRO A 313 13.09 3.59 -11.19
C PRO A 313 14.43 3.06 -11.71
N ALA A 314 15.54 3.78 -11.51
CA ALA A 314 16.86 3.38 -11.97
C ALA A 314 17.36 2.12 -11.24
N ALA A 315 17.04 1.97 -9.95
CA ALA A 315 17.37 0.77 -9.18
C ALA A 315 16.73 -0.49 -9.79
N TRP A 316 15.48 -0.39 -10.25
CA TRP A 316 14.76 -1.50 -10.88
C TRP A 316 15.28 -1.87 -12.27
N GLU A 317 15.74 -0.89 -13.05
CA GLU A 317 16.37 -1.14 -14.34
C GLU A 317 17.76 -1.77 -14.16
N LEU A 318 18.57 -1.25 -13.22
CA LEU A 318 19.86 -1.81 -12.87
C LEU A 318 19.75 -3.26 -12.38
N ALA A 319 18.78 -3.54 -11.50
CA ALA A 319 18.52 -4.89 -11.01
C ALA A 319 18.18 -5.87 -12.16
N ARG A 320 17.36 -5.44 -13.13
CA ARG A 320 17.08 -6.27 -14.31
C ARG A 320 18.35 -6.56 -15.11
N SER A 321 19.17 -5.55 -15.37
CA SER A 321 20.43 -5.71 -16.09
C SER A 321 21.37 -6.67 -15.37
N LEU A 322 21.48 -6.56 -14.04
CA LEU A 322 22.25 -7.48 -13.20
C LEU A 322 21.72 -8.92 -13.30
N MET A 323 20.40 -9.12 -13.17
CA MET A 323 19.81 -10.46 -13.33
C MET A 323 20.09 -11.05 -14.72
N ALA A 324 19.99 -10.25 -15.78
CA ALA A 324 20.29 -10.68 -17.14
C ALA A 324 21.75 -11.13 -17.29
N GLY A 325 22.69 -10.31 -16.80
CA GLY A 325 24.12 -10.62 -16.84
C GLY A 325 24.47 -11.91 -16.07
N GLU A 326 23.86 -12.11 -14.91
CA GLU A 326 24.04 -13.31 -14.09
C GLU A 326 23.50 -14.58 -14.77
N ILE A 327 22.38 -14.48 -15.49
CA ILE A 327 21.83 -15.60 -16.26
C ILE A 327 22.78 -15.95 -17.42
N VAL A 328 23.24 -14.96 -18.19
CA VAL A 328 24.18 -15.19 -19.31
C VAL A 328 25.48 -15.81 -18.80
N ALA A 329 26.07 -15.28 -17.74
CA ALA A 329 27.27 -15.82 -17.14
C ALA A 329 27.08 -17.27 -16.64
N ALA A 330 25.91 -17.60 -16.09
CA ALA A 330 25.60 -18.97 -15.67
C ALA A 330 25.47 -19.94 -16.85
N MET A 331 24.86 -19.51 -17.96
CA MET A 331 24.74 -20.31 -19.19
C MET A 331 26.11 -20.55 -19.84
N GLU A 332 26.93 -19.50 -19.98
CA GLU A 332 28.28 -19.62 -20.55
C GLU A 332 29.19 -20.51 -19.70
N ALA A 333 29.06 -20.46 -18.37
CA ALA A 333 29.80 -21.34 -17.48
C ALA A 333 29.40 -22.81 -17.64
N ALA A 334 28.14 -23.10 -17.98
CA ALA A 334 27.67 -24.45 -18.26
C ALA A 334 28.20 -24.99 -19.60
N ASP A 335 28.38 -24.12 -20.59
CA ASP A 335 28.85 -24.50 -21.93
C ASP A 335 30.39 -24.60 -22.04
N ARG A 336 31.14 -24.03 -21.09
CA ARG A 336 32.60 -24.03 -21.13
C ARG A 336 33.19 -25.42 -20.84
N PRO A 337 34.01 -25.99 -21.75
CA PRO A 337 34.78 -27.18 -21.44
C PRO A 337 35.83 -26.87 -20.37
N ALA A 338 36.06 -27.80 -19.45
CA ALA A 338 36.87 -27.63 -18.24
C ALA A 338 38.34 -27.18 -18.43
N ALA A 339 38.82 -27.05 -19.67
CA ALA A 339 40.22 -26.77 -20.01
C ALA A 339 40.48 -25.38 -20.63
N SER A 340 39.47 -24.52 -20.78
CA SER A 340 39.63 -23.20 -21.40
C SER A 340 40.08 -22.16 -20.38
N GLN A 341 41.25 -21.52 -20.61
CA GLN A 341 41.69 -20.36 -19.83
C GLN A 341 40.82 -19.12 -20.13
N PRO A 342 40.60 -18.24 -19.14
CA PRO A 342 39.82 -17.02 -19.33
C PRO A 342 40.51 -16.04 -20.28
N ALA A 343 39.74 -15.48 -21.23
CA ALA A 343 40.23 -14.49 -22.18
C ALA A 343 40.31 -13.09 -21.55
N VAL A 344 41.13 -12.19 -22.10
CA VAL A 344 41.34 -10.82 -21.59
C VAL A 344 40.05 -9.99 -21.51
N ASP A 345 39.07 -10.26 -22.37
CA ASP A 345 37.76 -9.58 -22.35
C ASP A 345 36.94 -9.89 -21.08
N GLU A 346 37.19 -11.03 -20.44
CA GLU A 346 36.49 -11.47 -19.22
C GLU A 346 36.80 -10.56 -18.02
N ALA A 347 38.01 -9.99 -17.96
CA ALA A 347 38.40 -9.08 -16.87
C ALA A 347 37.67 -7.73 -16.94
N THR A 348 37.35 -7.24 -18.14
CA THR A 348 36.64 -5.96 -18.32
C THR A 348 35.14 -6.13 -18.02
N ILE A 349 34.55 -7.24 -18.48
CA ILE A 349 33.16 -7.60 -18.18
C ILE A 349 32.97 -7.76 -16.66
N ASP A 350 33.91 -8.43 -15.99
CA ASP A 350 33.87 -8.61 -14.53
C ASP A 350 33.97 -7.28 -13.77
N PHE A 351 34.76 -6.30 -14.24
CA PHE A 351 34.84 -4.99 -13.59
C PHE A 351 33.54 -4.18 -13.70
N ALA A 352 32.95 -4.10 -14.91
CA ALA A 352 31.69 -3.37 -15.11
C ALA A 352 30.56 -3.98 -14.28
N HIS A 353 30.48 -5.32 -14.25
CA HIS A 353 29.50 -6.06 -13.46
C HIS A 353 29.67 -5.81 -11.95
N ARG A 354 30.90 -5.80 -11.44
CA ARG A 354 31.20 -5.45 -10.05
C ARG A 354 30.81 -4.01 -9.70
N LEU A 355 30.99 -3.06 -10.63
CA LEU A 355 30.59 -1.67 -10.44
C LEU A 355 29.06 -1.53 -10.37
N ASP A 356 28.33 -2.25 -11.22
CA ASP A 356 26.86 -2.24 -11.22
C ASP A 356 26.28 -2.90 -9.97
N TRP A 357 26.87 -4.00 -9.50
CA TRP A 357 26.53 -4.58 -8.20
C TRP A 357 26.75 -3.60 -7.05
N ARG A 358 27.87 -2.88 -7.05
CA ARG A 358 28.16 -1.85 -6.05
C ARG A 358 27.12 -0.73 -6.08
N ARG A 359 26.79 -0.21 -7.27
CA ARG A 359 25.75 0.81 -7.45
C ARG A 359 24.39 0.34 -6.97
N HIS A 360 24.02 -0.91 -7.25
CA HIS A 360 22.77 -1.49 -6.78
C HIS A 360 22.74 -1.51 -5.25
N VAL A 361 23.78 -2.06 -4.61
CA VAL A 361 23.89 -2.11 -3.14
C VAL A 361 23.84 -0.71 -2.51
N GLU A 362 24.60 0.25 -3.03
CA GLU A 362 24.61 1.64 -2.56
C GLU A 362 23.27 2.36 -2.81
N GLY A 363 22.52 1.94 -3.83
CA GLY A 363 21.20 2.47 -4.17
C GLY A 363 20.11 2.02 -3.22
N VAL A 364 20.11 0.73 -2.85
CA VAL A 364 18.96 0.08 -2.19
C VAL A 364 19.19 -0.27 -0.72
N ARG A 365 20.44 -0.52 -0.29
CA ARG A 365 20.76 -0.94 1.08
C ARG A 365 21.20 0.25 1.91
N ARG A 366 20.24 1.05 2.35
CA ARG A 366 20.48 2.28 3.13
C ARG A 366 19.90 2.18 4.54
N ILE A 367 20.45 2.99 5.43
CA ILE A 367 19.80 3.30 6.70
C ILE A 367 18.92 4.51 6.41
N ASN A 368 17.61 4.32 6.54
CA ASN A 368 16.64 5.39 6.36
C ASN A 368 16.33 5.93 7.75
N THR A 369 16.73 7.17 8.02
CA THR A 369 16.45 7.83 9.28
C THR A 369 15.71 9.12 9.01
N CYS A 370 14.57 9.30 9.68
CA CYS A 370 13.76 10.51 9.59
C CYS A 370 13.28 10.93 10.98
N VAL A 371 12.92 12.21 11.10
CA VAL A 371 12.30 12.75 12.31
C VAL A 371 10.80 12.71 12.10
N GLU A 372 10.09 11.90 12.89
CA GLU A 372 8.64 11.76 12.82
C GLU A 372 7.94 13.01 13.36
N GLY A 373 8.50 13.61 14.41
CA GLY A 373 8.01 14.87 14.95
C GLY A 373 8.80 15.33 16.17
N ALA A 374 8.60 16.60 16.56
CA ALA A 374 9.14 17.16 17.78
C ALA A 374 7.99 17.66 18.68
N ARG A 375 8.07 17.37 19.98
CA ARG A 375 7.06 17.71 20.98
C ARG A 375 7.69 18.46 22.15
N VAL A 376 6.87 19.25 22.85
CA VAL A 376 7.27 19.95 24.08
C VAL A 376 6.52 19.36 25.25
N ARG A 377 7.23 19.11 26.36
CA ARG A 377 6.63 18.81 27.66
C ARG A 377 7.04 19.89 28.65
N LEU A 378 6.07 20.41 29.39
CA LEU A 378 6.30 21.38 30.46
C LEU A 378 6.38 20.64 31.80
N ASP A 379 7.51 20.78 32.49
CA ASP A 379 7.73 20.34 33.86
C ASP A 379 8.18 21.55 34.70
N PRO A 380 7.25 22.23 35.39
CA PRO A 380 7.58 23.40 36.21
C PRO A 380 8.57 23.11 37.34
N GLN A 381 8.78 21.84 37.72
CA GLN A 381 9.67 21.48 38.82
C GLN A 381 11.15 21.47 38.42
N ARG A 382 11.47 21.49 37.12
CA ARG A 382 12.87 21.50 36.60
C ARG A 382 13.60 22.84 36.73
N GLY A 383 13.01 23.85 37.36
CA GLY A 383 13.69 25.12 37.65
C GLY A 383 14.00 25.94 36.40
N GLU A 384 15.28 26.17 36.10
CA GLU A 384 15.73 27.06 35.02
C GLU A 384 15.37 26.55 33.61
N HIS A 385 15.12 25.23 33.45
CA HIS A 385 14.73 24.62 32.18
C HIS A 385 13.43 23.81 32.34
N PRO A 386 12.26 24.48 32.44
CA PRO A 386 11.00 23.79 32.64
C PRO A 386 10.50 23.08 31.39
N LEU A 387 11.09 23.31 30.21
CA LEU A 387 10.65 22.71 28.96
C LEU A 387 11.56 21.55 28.57
N THR A 388 10.95 20.41 28.24
CA THR A 388 11.63 19.27 27.60
C THR A 388 11.19 19.19 26.17
N ILE A 389 12.13 19.35 25.25
CA ILE A 389 11.92 19.21 23.81
C ILE A 389 12.30 17.79 23.44
N GLN A 390 11.36 17.03 22.89
CA GLN A 390 11.56 15.64 22.51
C GLN A 390 11.35 15.48 20.99
N ALA A 391 12.40 15.17 20.26
CA ALA A 391 12.31 14.76 18.85
C ALA A 391 12.24 13.24 18.75
N THR A 392 11.17 12.71 18.15
CA THR A 392 11.03 11.28 17.85
C THR A 392 11.66 11.00 16.50
N VAL A 393 12.65 10.12 16.48
CA VAL A 393 13.41 9.73 15.29
C VAL A 393 13.12 8.27 14.99
N VAL A 394 12.74 8.00 13.75
CA VAL A 394 12.52 6.66 13.23
C VAL A 394 13.74 6.26 12.42
N THR A 395 14.31 5.10 12.71
CA THR A 395 15.40 4.53 11.92
C THR A 395 14.99 3.16 11.40
N PHE A 396 15.01 2.99 10.07
CA PHE A 396 14.83 1.72 9.38
C PHE A 396 16.16 1.24 8.80
N ASN A 397 16.49 -0.02 9.06
CA ASN A 397 17.68 -0.65 8.52
C ASN A 397 17.36 -1.49 7.27
N ALA A 398 17.52 -0.92 6.07
CA ALA A 398 17.42 -1.65 4.81
C ALA A 398 18.71 -2.43 4.45
N THR A 399 19.72 -2.40 5.31
CA THR A 399 20.97 -3.14 5.09
C THR A 399 20.86 -4.59 5.60
N ARG A 400 21.86 -5.41 5.26
CA ARG A 400 21.95 -6.82 5.70
C ARG A 400 22.74 -7.03 6.99
N ALA A 401 23.42 -5.99 7.44
CA ALA A 401 24.15 -6.03 8.70
C ALA A 401 23.31 -5.38 9.79
N ALA A 402 23.52 -5.78 11.03
CA ALA A 402 23.00 -5.00 12.14
C ALA A 402 23.62 -3.60 12.10
N TYR A 403 22.78 -2.58 12.29
CA TYR A 403 23.20 -1.19 12.36
C TYR A 403 23.38 -0.79 13.83
N SER A 404 24.39 0.03 14.10
CA SER A 404 24.53 0.69 15.40
C SER A 404 25.00 2.12 15.20
N GLY A 405 24.51 3.02 16.02
CA GLY A 405 24.79 4.44 15.94
C GLY A 405 24.27 5.18 17.16
N ALA A 406 24.30 6.49 17.11
CA ALA A 406 23.73 7.35 18.12
C ALA A 406 23.06 8.56 17.48
N LEU A 407 22.04 9.08 18.15
CA LEU A 407 21.29 10.27 17.75
C LEU A 407 21.53 11.37 18.78
N SER A 408 21.81 12.57 18.30
CA SER A 408 21.95 13.76 19.14
C SER A 408 21.33 14.96 18.46
N PHE A 409 21.00 16.00 19.23
CA PHE A 409 20.79 17.30 18.61
C PHE A 409 22.12 17.80 18.03
N GLY A 410 22.05 18.43 16.86
CA GLY A 410 23.15 19.20 16.30
C GLY A 410 23.31 20.53 17.04
N GLU A 411 23.45 21.63 16.31
CA GLU A 411 23.47 22.96 16.92
C GLU A 411 22.10 23.29 17.53
N LEU A 412 22.08 23.55 18.84
CA LEU A 412 20.88 23.92 19.58
C LEU A 412 20.70 25.44 19.67
N PRO A 413 19.46 25.95 19.76
CA PRO A 413 19.20 27.35 20.05
C PRO A 413 19.86 27.81 21.37
N SER A 414 20.15 29.11 21.47
CA SER A 414 20.73 29.68 22.69
C SER A 414 19.83 29.44 23.92
N GLY A 415 20.43 28.98 25.02
CA GLY A 415 19.73 28.66 26.27
C GLY A 415 19.07 27.27 26.30
N TRP A 416 19.33 26.44 25.29
CA TRP A 416 18.95 25.03 25.30
C TRP A 416 20.15 24.15 25.65
N GLU A 417 19.88 23.04 26.33
CA GLU A 417 20.88 22.09 26.78
C GLU A 417 20.51 20.67 26.36
N ALA A 418 21.37 20.01 25.59
CA ALA A 418 21.22 18.59 25.32
C ALA A 418 21.71 17.77 26.53
N PRO A 419 21.14 16.59 26.79
CA PRO A 419 21.76 15.58 27.64
C PRO A 419 23.19 15.29 27.19
N THR A 420 24.06 14.98 28.14
CA THR A 420 25.49 14.71 27.87
C THR A 420 25.70 13.43 27.05
N ALA A 421 24.76 12.48 27.11
CA ALA A 421 24.85 11.22 26.38
C ALA A 421 23.88 11.21 25.18
N PRO A 422 24.34 10.83 23.98
CA PRO A 422 23.47 10.70 22.82
C PRO A 422 22.54 9.47 22.97
N SER A 423 21.41 9.48 22.26
CA SER A 423 20.42 8.41 22.28
C SER A 423 20.90 7.24 21.42
N PRO A 424 21.21 6.05 22.00
CA PRO A 424 21.85 4.99 21.25
C PRO A 424 20.87 4.17 20.40
N ILE A 425 21.34 3.76 19.22
CA ILE A 425 20.75 2.72 18.39
C ILE A 425 21.66 1.50 18.47
N GLU A 426 21.22 0.49 19.20
CA GLU A 426 22.01 -0.73 19.44
C GLU A 426 21.48 -1.87 18.56
N GLU A 427 22.38 -2.46 17.77
CA GLU A 427 22.14 -3.69 17.01
C GLU A 427 20.80 -3.74 16.26
N LEU A 428 20.42 -2.64 15.61
CA LEU A 428 19.20 -2.59 14.80
C LEU A 428 19.31 -3.61 13.67
N ARG A 429 18.59 -4.71 13.79
CA ARG A 429 18.66 -5.83 12.85
C ARG A 429 18.17 -5.42 11.45
N PRO A 430 18.60 -6.12 10.39
CA PRO A 430 18.06 -5.97 9.04
C PRO A 430 16.54 -5.98 9.04
N THR A 431 15.95 -5.13 8.18
CA THR A 431 14.50 -4.95 7.99
C THR A 431 13.72 -4.62 9.26
N ARG A 432 14.40 -4.11 10.30
CA ARG A 432 13.76 -3.61 11.52
C ARG A 432 13.78 -2.09 11.57
N THR A 433 12.73 -1.56 12.18
CA THR A 433 12.59 -0.16 12.53
C THR A 433 12.80 -0.02 14.03
N THR A 434 13.36 1.11 14.45
CA THR A 434 13.32 1.51 15.85
C THR A 434 12.94 2.98 15.97
N LEU A 435 12.21 3.30 17.03
CA LEU A 435 11.90 4.67 17.42
C LEU A 435 12.81 5.08 18.59
N ARG A 436 13.37 6.27 18.50
CA ARG A 436 14.21 6.85 19.56
C ARG A 436 13.82 8.29 19.80
N ALA A 437 13.71 8.63 21.08
CA ALA A 437 13.60 10.00 21.52
C ALA A 437 15.01 10.62 21.63
N VAL A 438 15.16 11.83 21.11
CA VAL A 438 16.28 12.72 21.38
C VAL A 438 15.72 13.90 22.17
N GLU A 439 16.30 14.18 23.33
CA GLU A 439 15.78 15.19 24.25
C GLU A 439 16.71 16.40 24.35
N ALA A 440 16.13 17.57 24.61
CA ALA A 440 16.82 18.79 25.00
C ALA A 440 16.01 19.52 26.05
N LEU A 441 16.68 20.25 26.93
CA LEU A 441 16.09 21.08 27.96
C LEU A 441 16.12 22.53 27.49
N ALA A 442 15.06 23.28 27.75
CA ALA A 442 14.95 24.67 27.33
C ALA A 442 14.29 25.54 28.40
N ALA A 443 14.80 26.77 28.54
CA ALA A 443 14.15 27.80 29.35
C ALA A 443 12.96 28.44 28.61
N SER A 444 13.06 28.55 27.28
CA SER A 444 12.05 29.16 26.41
C SER A 444 12.18 28.63 24.98
N ILE A 445 11.16 28.88 24.15
CA ILE A 445 11.12 28.42 22.75
C ILE A 445 11.26 29.63 21.82
N PRO A 446 12.42 29.81 21.14
CA PRO A 446 12.65 30.95 20.27
C PRO A 446 12.09 30.70 18.86
N THR A 447 10.77 30.71 18.72
CA THR A 447 10.11 30.55 17.41
C THR A 447 10.30 31.77 16.50
N ASN A 448 10.29 31.52 15.18
CA ASN A 448 10.14 32.56 14.17
C ASN A 448 8.69 33.11 14.11
N LEU A 449 8.40 33.98 13.15
CA LEU A 449 7.06 34.56 12.94
C LEU A 449 5.98 33.51 12.59
N ASP A 450 6.40 32.34 12.09
CA ASP A 450 5.54 31.22 11.74
C ASP A 450 5.38 30.22 12.89
N GLY A 451 5.88 30.52 14.09
CA GLY A 451 5.76 29.62 15.24
C GLY A 451 6.65 28.37 15.14
N ILE A 452 7.73 28.41 14.36
CA ILE A 452 8.60 27.26 14.08
C ILE A 452 10.00 27.49 14.64
N VAL A 453 10.56 26.42 15.21
CA VAL A 453 12.00 26.25 15.46
C VAL A 453 12.50 25.12 14.57
N ASN A 454 13.46 25.44 13.70
CA ASN A 454 14.17 24.43 12.92
C ASN A 454 15.27 23.83 13.79
N LEU A 455 15.30 22.50 13.87
CA LEU A 455 16.24 21.74 14.69
C LEU A 455 17.03 20.80 13.77
N GLY A 456 18.33 20.65 14.04
CA GLY A 456 19.14 19.60 13.43
C GLY A 456 19.23 18.40 14.36
N ILE A 457 18.95 17.20 13.88
CA ILE A 457 19.29 15.95 14.56
C ILE A 457 20.44 15.32 13.80
N GLU A 458 21.54 15.04 14.48
CA GLU A 458 22.70 14.36 13.93
C GLU A 458 22.56 12.85 14.20
N ALA A 459 22.54 12.05 13.13
CA ALA A 459 22.63 10.60 13.20
C ALA A 459 24.07 10.16 12.92
N THR A 460 24.75 9.61 13.93
CA THR A 460 26.15 9.19 13.85
C THR A 460 26.26 7.66 13.84
N PRO A 461 26.48 7.02 12.67
CA PRO A 461 26.75 5.58 12.62
C PRO A 461 28.05 5.22 13.34
N ARG A 462 28.12 4.03 13.94
CA ARG A 462 29.34 3.49 14.53
C ARG A 462 30.39 3.24 13.43
N GLY A 463 31.29 4.20 13.23
CA GLY A 463 32.33 4.16 12.20
C GLY A 463 31.93 4.73 10.83
N GLY A 464 30.82 5.47 10.75
CA GLY A 464 30.38 6.16 9.53
C GLY A 464 30.51 7.68 9.63
N LYS A 465 30.16 8.37 8.54
CA LYS A 465 30.00 9.83 8.57
C LYS A 465 28.64 10.17 9.20
N PRO A 466 28.57 11.21 10.04
CA PRO A 466 27.29 11.72 10.52
C PRO A 466 26.39 12.16 9.37
N ALA A 467 25.08 12.05 9.58
CA ALA A 467 24.05 12.55 8.69
C ALA A 467 23.15 13.53 9.45
N ASP A 468 22.93 14.70 8.86
CA ASP A 468 22.02 15.71 9.41
C ASP A 468 20.59 15.42 8.98
N LEU A 469 19.69 15.41 9.95
CA LEU A 469 18.27 15.22 9.78
C LEU A 469 17.56 16.51 10.19
N ALA A 470 16.75 17.05 9.29
CA ALA A 470 15.94 18.22 9.61
C ALA A 470 14.76 17.83 10.51
N ALA A 471 14.62 18.52 11.63
CA ALA A 471 13.48 18.45 12.53
C ALA A 471 12.80 19.82 12.59
N ARG A 472 11.48 19.83 12.77
CA ARG A 472 10.69 21.06 12.94
C ARG A 472 9.89 20.94 14.23
N LEU A 473 10.10 21.89 15.12
CA LEU A 473 9.26 22.06 16.30
C LEU A 473 8.31 23.23 16.06
N CYS A 474 7.02 22.92 15.91
CA CYS A 474 5.97 23.92 15.77
C CYS A 474 5.35 24.18 17.14
N THR A 475 5.32 25.43 17.59
CA THR A 475 4.72 25.79 18.87
C THR A 475 3.83 27.02 18.73
N LEU A 476 2.66 26.93 19.37
CA LEU A 476 1.67 27.99 19.39
C LEU A 476 1.22 28.22 20.84
N THR A 477 1.22 29.47 21.28
CA THR A 477 0.77 29.86 22.62
C THR A 477 -0.62 30.46 22.54
N ALA A 478 -1.60 29.82 23.17
CA ALA A 478 -2.94 30.36 23.30
C ALA A 478 -2.98 31.51 24.33
N GLN A 479 -2.96 32.74 23.83
CA GLN A 479 -2.96 33.95 24.66
C GLN A 479 -4.32 34.17 25.32
N ARG A 480 -4.32 34.67 26.57
CA ARG A 480 -5.57 35.01 27.24
C ARG A 480 -6.20 36.24 26.58
N LEU A 481 -7.40 36.09 26.05
CA LEU A 481 -8.17 37.15 25.43
C LEU A 481 -8.74 38.08 26.52
N VAL A 482 -8.56 39.38 26.33
CA VAL A 482 -9.12 40.42 27.22
C VAL A 482 -10.58 40.75 26.89
N SER A 483 -11.07 40.31 25.74
CA SER A 483 -12.44 40.47 25.28
C SER A 483 -12.82 39.26 24.42
N PRO A 484 -14.10 38.83 24.43
CA PRO A 484 -14.56 37.74 23.58
C PRO A 484 -14.32 38.07 22.10
N VAL A 485 -13.88 37.08 21.34
CA VAL A 485 -13.77 37.19 19.88
C VAL A 485 -15.12 36.99 19.20
N VAL A 486 -15.37 37.73 18.13
CA VAL A 486 -16.54 37.66 17.26
C VAL A 486 -16.25 36.66 16.14
N MET A 487 -17.06 35.60 16.06
CA MET A 487 -16.94 34.56 15.04
C MET A 487 -17.57 34.98 13.71
N ASP A 488 -17.04 36.03 13.08
CA ASP A 488 -17.52 36.58 11.80
C ASP A 488 -16.55 36.37 10.62
N GLY A 489 -15.39 35.76 10.88
CA GLY A 489 -14.35 35.47 9.89
C GLY A 489 -13.44 36.66 9.53
N ARG A 490 -13.60 37.83 10.14
CA ARG A 490 -12.82 39.03 9.78
C ARG A 490 -11.48 39.15 10.50
N LEU A 491 -11.25 38.36 11.56
CA LEU A 491 -10.02 38.30 12.37
C LEU A 491 -9.53 39.64 12.95
N THR A 492 -10.31 40.73 12.82
CA THR A 492 -9.89 42.09 13.19
C THR A 492 -9.74 42.31 14.70
N ASP A 493 -10.40 41.46 15.47
CA ASP A 493 -10.45 41.43 16.92
C ASP A 493 -9.48 40.42 17.55
N TRP A 494 -8.72 39.70 16.73
CA TRP A 494 -7.70 38.76 17.19
C TRP A 494 -6.43 39.53 17.55
N PRO A 495 -5.94 39.44 18.81
CA PRO A 495 -4.74 40.15 19.20
C PRO A 495 -3.53 39.57 18.47
N LEU A 496 -2.66 40.44 17.97
CA LEU A 496 -1.33 40.03 17.52
C LEU A 496 -0.42 39.97 18.75
N ALA A 497 0.10 38.79 19.06
CA ALA A 497 0.99 38.59 20.19
C ALA A 497 2.16 37.68 19.79
N THR A 498 3.23 37.74 20.55
CA THR A 498 4.37 36.84 20.32
C THR A 498 3.91 35.39 20.46
N ASN A 499 4.19 34.57 19.44
CA ASN A 499 3.94 33.13 19.39
C ASN A 499 2.46 32.72 19.42
N ASN A 500 1.51 33.62 19.15
CA ASN A 500 0.09 33.27 19.08
C ASN A 500 -0.41 32.99 17.65
N ALA A 501 0.50 33.06 16.68
CA ALA A 501 0.25 32.67 15.30
C ALA A 501 1.26 31.59 14.87
N ALA A 502 0.83 30.68 14.00
CA ALA A 502 1.71 29.73 13.32
C ALA A 502 1.39 29.67 11.82
N GLY A 503 2.43 29.47 11.02
CA GLY A 503 2.39 29.43 9.56
C GLY A 503 3.21 28.27 9.01
N ASP A 504 3.53 28.32 7.71
CA ASP A 504 4.39 27.34 7.01
C ASP A 504 3.95 25.87 7.25
N PHE A 505 2.65 25.64 7.10
CA PHE A 505 2.07 24.30 7.15
C PHE A 505 2.71 23.40 6.09
N VAL A 506 2.77 22.11 6.38
CA VAL A 506 3.22 21.09 5.43
C VAL A 506 2.05 20.21 5.05
N LEU A 507 2.08 19.71 3.81
CA LEU A 507 1.06 18.78 3.35
C LEU A 507 1.18 17.45 4.10
N VAL A 508 0.06 17.03 4.70
CA VAL A 508 -0.10 15.73 5.37
C VAL A 508 0.04 14.67 4.27
N GLY A 509 1.09 13.84 4.34
CA GLY A 509 1.35 12.75 3.38
C GLY A 509 2.44 13.02 2.36
N ALA A 510 2.97 14.25 2.34
CA ALA A 510 4.12 14.58 1.51
C ALA A 510 5.47 14.16 2.12
N LEU A 511 5.46 13.52 3.30
CA LEU A 511 6.66 13.24 4.10
C LEU A 511 7.43 11.98 3.69
N ASP A 512 6.87 11.10 2.86
CA ASP A 512 7.52 9.80 2.53
C ASP A 512 8.30 9.79 1.22
N SER A 513 8.49 10.95 0.59
CA SER A 513 9.45 11.07 -0.50
C SER A 513 10.17 12.40 -0.37
N PRO A 514 11.32 12.47 0.32
CA PRO A 514 12.25 13.57 0.12
C PRO A 514 12.49 13.68 -1.39
N LYS A 515 11.90 14.69 -2.02
CA LYS A 515 12.15 14.97 -3.44
C LYS A 515 13.63 15.28 -3.55
N VAL A 516 14.38 14.32 -4.08
CA VAL A 516 15.83 14.40 -4.21
C VAL A 516 16.18 15.77 -4.82
N GLY A 517 16.88 16.60 -4.05
CA GLY A 517 17.32 17.93 -4.47
C GLY A 517 16.40 19.11 -4.11
N ARG A 518 15.33 18.93 -3.32
CA ARG A 518 14.59 20.06 -2.71
C ARG A 518 14.94 20.20 -1.23
N ALA A 519 15.31 21.42 -0.85
CA ALA A 519 15.69 21.76 0.52
C ALA A 519 14.48 22.04 1.44
N SER A 520 13.27 22.16 0.89
CA SER A 520 12.05 22.48 1.64
C SER A 520 11.02 21.34 1.56
N PRO A 521 10.23 21.11 2.63
CA PRO A 521 9.08 20.21 2.57
C PRO A 521 8.03 20.72 1.57
N ASP A 522 7.11 19.85 1.17
CA ASP A 522 5.98 20.28 0.33
C ASP A 522 5.02 21.14 1.16
N SER A 523 5.02 22.44 0.86
CA SER A 523 4.07 23.40 1.41
C SER A 523 2.75 23.37 0.61
N PRO A 524 1.62 23.69 1.25
CA PRO A 524 0.37 23.91 0.53
C PRO A 524 0.55 25.02 -0.50
N SER A 525 -0.15 24.87 -1.63
CA SER A 525 -0.10 25.86 -2.72
C SER A 525 -0.59 27.25 -2.30
N GLN A 526 -1.39 27.31 -1.23
CA GLN A 526 -1.87 28.53 -0.61
C GLN A 526 -1.36 28.63 0.83
N PRO A 527 -0.86 29.80 1.26
CA PRO A 527 -0.49 30.02 2.65
C PRO A 527 -1.68 29.87 3.60
N THR A 528 -1.44 29.16 4.70
CA THR A 528 -2.36 29.08 5.84
C THR A 528 -1.67 29.63 7.07
N ILE A 529 -2.39 30.46 7.84
CA ILE A 529 -1.94 30.96 9.14
C ILE A 529 -3.01 30.58 10.16
N VAL A 530 -2.60 30.01 11.28
CA VAL A 530 -3.48 29.78 12.44
C VAL A 530 -3.17 30.79 13.53
N PHE A 531 -4.20 31.28 14.19
CA PHE A 531 -4.11 32.07 15.42
C PHE A 531 -4.73 31.28 16.57
N ALA A 532 -4.13 31.36 17.75
CA ALA A 532 -4.71 30.81 18.97
C ALA A 532 -4.93 31.87 20.05
N GLY A 533 -6.10 31.77 20.68
CA GLY A 533 -6.45 32.53 21.87
C GLY A 533 -7.24 31.65 22.82
N ARG A 534 -7.37 32.06 24.07
CA ARG A 534 -8.24 31.39 25.05
C ARG A 534 -8.85 32.39 26.01
N ASP A 535 -9.96 32.04 26.62
CA ASP A 535 -10.43 32.70 27.84
C ASP A 535 -10.44 31.70 29.00
N ASN A 536 -11.38 31.83 29.94
CA ASN A 536 -11.52 30.89 31.05
C ASN A 536 -12.28 29.62 30.66
N ASP A 537 -13.08 29.69 29.58
CA ASP A 537 -14.08 28.68 29.23
C ASP A 537 -13.75 27.98 27.90
N ALA A 538 -13.04 28.64 26.98
CA ALA A 538 -12.81 28.15 25.63
C ALA A 538 -11.37 28.37 25.12
N LEU A 539 -10.93 27.45 24.28
CA LEU A 539 -9.81 27.60 23.35
C LEU A 539 -10.38 28.03 21.99
N TYR A 540 -9.83 29.10 21.43
CA TYR A 540 -10.20 29.64 20.13
C TYR A 540 -9.07 29.43 19.14
N LEU A 541 -9.39 28.86 17.99
CA LEU A 541 -8.49 28.69 16.86
C LEU A 541 -9.10 29.36 15.63
N ALA A 542 -8.35 30.26 15.00
CA ALA A 542 -8.75 30.92 13.77
C ALA A 542 -7.77 30.57 12.65
N PHE A 543 -8.31 30.11 11.53
CA PHE A 543 -7.52 29.77 10.36
C PHE A 543 -7.77 30.79 9.26
N ASN A 544 -6.70 31.44 8.84
CA ASN A 544 -6.67 32.28 7.65
C ASN A 544 -6.05 31.48 6.52
N CYS A 545 -6.89 30.85 5.69
CA CYS A 545 -6.47 30.13 4.51
C CYS A 545 -6.56 31.09 3.32
N GLN A 546 -5.43 31.39 2.67
CA GLN A 546 -5.48 32.11 1.41
C GLN A 546 -6.17 31.23 0.36
N ASP A 547 -7.09 31.81 -0.40
CA ASP A 547 -7.71 31.12 -1.52
C ASP A 547 -7.96 32.10 -2.66
N ASN A 548 -7.15 32.00 -3.71
CA ASN A 548 -7.28 32.82 -4.91
C ASN A 548 -8.40 32.33 -5.85
N GLN A 549 -9.08 31.23 -5.52
CA GLN A 549 -10.17 30.63 -6.29
C GLN A 549 -11.45 30.47 -5.45
N LEU A 550 -11.62 31.26 -4.39
CA LEU A 550 -12.78 31.16 -3.49
C LEU A 550 -14.13 31.19 -4.24
N ALA A 551 -14.23 31.99 -5.31
CA ALA A 551 -15.45 32.09 -6.13
C ALA A 551 -15.79 30.82 -6.92
N ALA A 552 -14.82 29.92 -7.12
CA ALA A 552 -15.00 28.64 -7.80
C ALA A 552 -15.31 27.49 -6.83
N ARG A 553 -15.19 27.71 -5.51
CA ARG A 553 -15.40 26.66 -4.51
C ARG A 553 -16.87 26.52 -4.13
N ILE A 554 -17.28 25.27 -3.89
CA ILE A 554 -18.56 24.95 -3.26
C ILE A 554 -18.32 24.90 -1.76
N ILE A 555 -18.82 25.89 -1.02
CA ILE A 555 -18.74 25.88 0.44
C ILE A 555 -19.85 24.97 0.96
N THR A 556 -19.47 23.82 1.51
CA THR A 556 -20.40 22.93 2.21
C THR A 556 -20.23 23.07 3.72
N ARG A 557 -21.27 22.74 4.49
CA ARG A 557 -21.19 22.62 5.96
C ARG A 557 -21.35 21.15 6.30
N SER A 558 -20.23 20.43 6.35
CA SER A 558 -20.17 19.03 6.73
C SER A 558 -19.27 18.88 7.97
N ASN A 559 -19.61 17.93 8.83
CA ASN A 559 -18.73 17.45 9.91
C ASN A 559 -18.21 16.03 9.62
N GLN A 560 -18.37 15.56 8.38
CA GLN A 560 -17.86 14.29 7.91
C GLN A 560 -16.65 14.55 7.01
N VAL A 561 -15.50 14.03 7.44
CA VAL A 561 -14.27 14.02 6.64
C VAL A 561 -14.14 12.63 6.01
N THR A 562 -13.91 12.58 4.70
CA THR A 562 -13.58 11.33 4.03
C THR A 562 -12.10 11.08 4.23
N TYR A 563 -11.75 9.94 4.82
CA TYR A 563 -10.36 9.51 4.89
C TYR A 563 -10.12 8.49 3.77
N ASP A 564 -9.10 8.75 2.96
CA ASP A 564 -8.50 7.75 2.10
C ASP A 564 -7.10 7.42 2.65
N ASP A 565 -6.80 6.15 2.87
CA ASP A 565 -5.49 5.74 3.39
C ASP A 565 -5.09 6.28 4.78
N LEU A 566 -6.06 6.64 5.64
CA LEU A 566 -5.85 7.40 6.89
C LEU A 566 -5.40 8.86 6.65
N TRP A 567 -5.42 9.31 5.39
CA TRP A 567 -5.23 10.69 5.00
C TRP A 567 -6.59 11.33 4.71
N PRO A 568 -6.86 12.54 5.20
CA PRO A 568 -8.08 13.25 4.82
C PRO A 568 -8.04 13.56 3.31
N ALA A 569 -9.14 13.26 2.60
CA ALA A 569 -9.26 13.41 1.15
C ALA A 569 -10.49 14.24 0.75
N GLY A 570 -10.39 14.92 -0.41
CA GLY A 570 -11.50 15.60 -1.08
C GLY A 570 -11.64 17.11 -0.81
N GLU A 571 -11.15 17.61 0.32
CA GLU A 571 -11.22 19.03 0.71
C GLU A 571 -9.91 19.47 1.38
N ASP A 572 -9.67 20.79 1.47
CA ASP A 572 -8.58 21.32 2.29
C ASP A 572 -8.97 21.15 3.78
N VAL A 573 -8.46 20.11 4.41
CA VAL A 573 -8.76 19.77 5.80
C VAL A 573 -7.65 20.30 6.71
N ILE A 574 -8.06 20.87 7.83
CA ILE A 574 -7.19 21.18 8.95
C ILE A 574 -7.55 20.22 10.07
N GLU A 575 -6.63 19.31 10.38
CA GLU A 575 -6.77 18.40 11.50
C GLU A 575 -6.19 19.03 12.76
N ILE A 576 -6.98 19.04 13.83
CA ILE A 576 -6.59 19.61 15.13
C ILE A 576 -6.60 18.48 16.15
N VAL A 577 -5.42 18.00 16.49
CA VAL A 577 -5.24 16.98 17.53
C VAL A 577 -4.97 17.70 18.86
N LEU A 578 -5.92 17.59 19.79
CA LEU A 578 -5.75 18.09 21.15
C LEU A 578 -5.26 16.95 22.05
N ASP A 579 -4.02 17.03 22.48
CA ASP A 579 -3.45 16.14 23.49
C ASP A 579 -3.69 16.76 24.88
N PRO A 580 -4.53 16.17 25.75
CA PRO A 580 -4.88 16.75 27.05
C PRO A 580 -3.83 16.51 28.15
N THR A 581 -2.64 16.03 27.79
CA THR A 581 -1.58 15.64 28.75
C THR A 581 -1.00 16.78 29.58
#